data_AF-A0A1G1XVQ3-F1
#
_entry.id   AF-A0A1G1XVQ3-F1
#
_cell.length_a   1.000
_cell.length_b   1.000
_cell.length_c   1.000
_cell.angle_alpha   90.00
_cell.angle_beta   90.00
_cell.angle_gamma   90.00
#
_symmetry.space_group_name_H-M   'P 1'
#
loop_
_entity.id
_entity.type
_entity.pdbx_description
1 polymer ?
#
loop_
_entity_poly.entity_id
_entity_poly.type
_entity_poly.pdbx_seq_one_letter_code
_entity_poly.pdbx_strand_id
1 'polypeptide(L)'
;MDQPEDRRLLRNRKILKFILNLWTGLTIFLFILDFFSGNKFDSSASMIGIIYLAILGIYASEKEYSRWKSKFASHFIGEAFVVIWTIIMAIFVIAAPLSQGIYKIPAEFAIVYTSVIGVFAITRHSKAMRQQQKTSR
;
A
#
# COMPACT_ATOMS: atom_id res chain seq x y z
N MET A 1 32.26 -8.70 -7.41
CA MET A 1 32.55 -7.79 -6.28
C MET A 1 31.21 -7.35 -5.69
N ASP A 2 30.84 -7.88 -4.53
CA ASP A 2 29.62 -7.49 -3.79
C ASP A 2 29.93 -6.19 -3.02
N GLN A 3 29.47 -5.05 -3.54
CA GLN A 3 29.85 -3.72 -3.06
C GLN A 3 29.10 -3.41 -1.74
N PRO A 4 29.73 -2.82 -0.72
CA PRO A 4 29.07 -2.52 0.57
C PRO A 4 27.81 -1.65 0.46
N GLU A 5 27.64 -0.92 -0.65
CA GLU A 5 26.42 -0.17 -0.95
C GLU A 5 25.21 -1.06 -1.22
N ASP A 6 25.37 -2.17 -1.96
CA ASP A 6 24.26 -3.09 -2.29
C ASP A 6 23.66 -3.70 -1.02
N ARG A 7 24.51 -4.08 -0.06
CA ARG A 7 24.06 -4.59 1.24
C ARG A 7 23.30 -3.54 2.05
N ARG A 8 23.68 -2.26 1.98
CA ARG A 8 22.96 -1.16 2.65
C ARG A 8 21.57 -0.97 2.02
N LEU A 9 21.47 -0.96 0.69
CA LEU A 9 20.21 -0.82 -0.03
C LEU A 9 19.24 -1.97 0.28
N LEU A 10 19.74 -3.21 0.30
CA LEU A 10 18.94 -4.39 0.66
C LEU A 10 18.42 -4.32 2.09
N ARG A 11 19.25 -3.87 3.04
CA ARG A 11 18.85 -3.70 4.46
C ARG A 11 17.79 -2.62 4.61
N ASN A 12 18.01 -1.44 4.02
CA ASN A 12 17.05 -0.33 4.08
C ASN A 12 15.69 -0.74 3.52
N ARG A 13 15.68 -1.45 2.39
CA ARG A 13 14.46 -1.97 1.80
C ARG A 13 13.73 -2.99 2.69
N LYS A 14 14.45 -3.86 3.39
CA LYS A 14 13.85 -4.81 4.36
C LYS A 14 13.21 -4.07 5.52
N ILE A 15 13.87 -3.03 6.05
CA ILE A 15 13.36 -2.20 7.14
C ILE A 15 12.09 -1.46 6.69
N LEU A 16 12.12 -0.78 5.55
CA LEU A 16 10.95 -0.08 5.01
C LEU A 16 9.78 -1.03 4.73
N LYS A 17 10.06 -2.24 4.24
CA LYS A 17 9.03 -3.27 4.06
C LYS A 17 8.42 -3.71 5.39
N PHE A 18 9.25 -3.91 6.43
CA PHE A 18 8.77 -4.28 7.75
C PHE A 18 7.88 -3.17 8.34
N ILE A 19 8.33 -1.92 8.28
CA ILE A 19 7.56 -0.74 8.69
C ILE A 19 6.24 -0.68 7.92
N LEU A 20 6.28 -0.75 6.58
CA LEU A 20 5.06 -0.72 5.78
C LEU A 20 4.08 -1.83 6.19
N ASN A 21 4.53 -3.07 6.32
CA ASN A 21 3.67 -4.19 6.70
C ASN A 21 3.06 -4.00 8.09
N LEU A 22 3.84 -3.51 9.06
CA LEU A 22 3.36 -3.21 10.41
C LEU A 22 2.24 -2.17 10.37
N TRP A 23 2.48 -1.05 9.67
CA TRP A 23 1.50 0.02 9.54
C TRP A 23 0.28 -0.40 8.71
N THR A 24 0.46 -1.25 7.68
CA THR A 24 -0.67 -1.86 6.95
C THR A 24 -1.57 -2.65 7.90
N GLY A 25 -0.99 -3.54 8.70
CA GLY A 25 -1.77 -4.35 9.65
C GLY A 25 -2.53 -3.48 10.66
N LEU A 26 -1.86 -2.47 11.22
CA LEU A 26 -2.46 -1.57 12.20
C LEU A 26 -3.58 -0.70 11.59
N THR A 27 -3.37 -0.22 10.36
CA THR A 27 -4.36 0.58 9.62
C THR A 27 -5.59 -0.25 9.26
N ILE A 28 -5.38 -1.47 8.76
CA ILE A 28 -6.49 -2.41 8.48
C ILE A 28 -7.27 -2.69 9.75
N PHE A 29 -6.58 -3.00 10.86
CA PHE A 29 -7.21 -3.29 12.14
C PHE A 29 -8.07 -2.11 12.62
N LEU A 30 -7.53 -0.88 12.59
CA LEU A 30 -8.29 0.32 12.99
C LEU A 30 -9.49 0.59 12.08
N PHE A 31 -9.35 0.44 10.76
CA PHE A 31 -10.49 0.61 9.86
C PHE A 31 -11.58 -0.44 10.05
N ILE A 32 -11.21 -1.69 10.32
CA ILE A 32 -12.16 -2.75 10.65
C ILE A 32 -12.90 -2.39 11.95
N LEU A 33 -12.17 -1.98 12.99
CA LEU A 33 -12.79 -1.54 14.25
C LEU A 33 -13.72 -0.34 14.05
N ASP A 34 -13.28 0.66 13.29
CA ASP A 34 -14.07 1.87 13.03
C ASP A 34 -15.36 1.55 12.28
N PHE A 35 -15.26 0.69 11.26
CA PHE A 35 -16.41 0.19 10.49
C PHE A 35 -17.46 -0.49 11.37
N PHE A 36 -17.03 -1.44 12.20
CA PHE A 36 -17.94 -2.18 13.10
C PHE A 36 -18.48 -1.32 14.25
N SER A 37 -17.77 -0.24 14.61
CA SER A 37 -18.19 0.69 15.67
C SER A 37 -19.18 1.75 15.21
N GLY A 38 -19.41 1.89 13.90
CA GLY A 38 -20.26 2.92 13.31
C GLY A 38 -19.58 4.30 13.26
N ASN A 39 -18.29 4.35 12.91
CA ASN A 39 -17.43 5.55 12.87
C ASN A 39 -17.14 6.20 14.24
N LYS A 40 -17.01 5.42 15.32
CA LYS A 40 -16.64 5.99 16.65
C LYS A 40 -15.17 6.39 16.73
N PHE A 41 -14.33 5.87 15.86
CA PHE A 41 -12.89 6.10 15.82
C PHE A 41 -12.47 6.94 14.61
N ASP A 42 -13.39 7.69 14.00
CA ASP A 42 -13.17 8.45 12.76
C ASP A 42 -11.89 9.33 12.80
N SER A 43 -11.66 10.01 13.92
CA SER A 43 -10.42 10.80 14.11
C SER A 43 -9.15 9.94 14.11
N SER A 44 -9.17 8.80 14.81
CA SER A 44 -8.04 7.86 14.83
C SER A 44 -7.84 7.17 13.48
N ALA A 45 -8.93 6.84 12.79
CA ALA A 45 -8.96 6.27 11.45
C ALA A 45 -8.37 7.25 10.42
N SER A 46 -8.67 8.54 10.54
CA SER A 46 -8.07 9.57 9.68
C SER A 46 -6.57 9.74 9.94
N MET A 47 -6.16 9.89 11.20
CA MET A 47 -4.73 10.03 11.55
C MET A 47 -3.91 8.83 11.09
N ILE A 48 -4.42 7.61 11.29
CA ILE A 48 -3.71 6.41 10.86
C ILE A 48 -3.62 6.31 9.33
N GLY A 49 -4.68 6.68 8.62
CA GLY A 49 -4.71 6.72 7.17
C GLY A 49 -3.62 7.63 6.60
N ILE A 50 -3.48 8.84 7.15
CA ILE A 50 -2.46 9.81 6.74
C ILE A 50 -1.04 9.26 6.92
N ILE A 51 -0.74 8.69 8.10
CA ILE A 51 0.59 8.14 8.39
C ILE A 51 0.88 6.95 7.46
N TYR A 52 -0.10 6.08 7.27
CA TYR A 52 0.02 4.94 6.38
C TYR A 52 0.29 5.36 4.92
N LEU A 53 -0.42 6.37 4.41
CA LEU A 53 -0.19 6.89 3.06
C LEU A 53 1.20 7.49 2.88
N ALA A 54 1.71 8.21 3.88
CA ALA A 54 3.07 8.73 3.85
C ALA A 54 4.09 7.59 3.75
N ILE A 55 3.94 6.54 4.58
CA ILE A 55 4.83 5.37 4.57
C ILE A 55 4.75 4.60 3.25
N LEU A 56 3.53 4.40 2.73
CA LEU A 56 3.29 3.77 1.44
C LEU A 56 3.98 4.54 0.31
N GLY A 57 3.87 5.87 0.30
CA GLY A 57 4.51 6.75 -0.67
C GLY A 57 6.04 6.67 -0.59
N ILE A 58 6.62 6.72 0.62
CA ILE A 58 8.06 6.57 0.84
C ILE A 58 8.55 5.21 0.31
N TYR A 59 7.85 4.13 0.66
CA TYR A 59 8.22 2.79 0.20
C TYR A 59 8.12 2.64 -1.32
N ALA A 60 7.06 3.18 -1.94
CA ALA A 60 6.86 3.13 -3.38
C ALA A 60 7.97 3.90 -4.10
N SER A 61 8.26 5.12 -3.67
CA SER A 61 9.32 5.97 -4.23
C SER A 61 10.70 5.32 -4.13
N GLU A 62 11.09 4.79 -2.96
CA GLU A 62 12.37 4.12 -2.78
C GLU A 62 12.50 2.87 -3.66
N LYS A 63 11.40 2.11 -3.77
CA LYS A 63 11.34 0.91 -4.63
C LYS A 63 11.49 1.27 -6.11
N GLU A 64 10.89 2.36 -6.56
CA GLU A 64 11.03 2.83 -7.93
C GLU A 64 12.42 3.39 -8.19
N TYR A 65 12.95 4.23 -7.30
CA TYR A 65 14.31 4.76 -7.39
C TYR A 65 15.35 3.63 -7.50
N SER A 66 15.27 2.62 -6.63
CA SER A 66 16.13 1.43 -6.68
C SER A 66 15.98 0.64 -7.99
N ARG A 67 14.77 0.59 -8.56
CA ARG A 67 14.52 -0.06 -9.87
C ARG A 67 15.22 0.68 -10.99
N TRP A 68 15.17 2.01 -11.03
CA TRP A 68 15.82 2.80 -12.08
C TRP A 68 17.35 2.76 -11.95
N LYS A 69 17.88 2.79 -10.72
CA LYS A 69 19.33 2.80 -10.46
C LYS A 69 20.01 1.43 -10.61
N SER A 70 19.34 0.34 -10.26
CA SER A 70 19.94 -1.02 -10.31
C SER A 70 19.43 -1.85 -11.51
N LYS A 71 20.33 -2.65 -12.12
CA LYS A 71 19.96 -3.63 -13.17
C LYS A 71 19.14 -4.81 -12.64
N PHE A 72 19.02 -4.98 -11.32
CA PHE A 72 18.33 -6.11 -10.71
C PHE A 72 16.82 -5.85 -10.57
N ALA A 73 16.04 -6.57 -11.38
CA ALA A 73 14.60 -6.62 -11.27
C ALA A 73 14.20 -7.51 -10.09
N SER A 74 13.94 -6.91 -8.93
CA SER A 74 13.28 -7.64 -7.85
C SER A 74 11.84 -7.95 -8.25
N HIS A 75 11.55 -9.25 -8.39
CA HIS A 75 10.20 -9.80 -8.51
C HIS A 75 9.47 -9.52 -7.19
N PHE A 76 8.46 -8.66 -7.22
CA PHE A 76 7.70 -8.33 -6.00
C PHE A 76 6.21 -8.44 -6.28
N ILE A 77 5.55 -9.17 -5.37
CA ILE A 77 4.13 -9.49 -5.33
C ILE A 77 3.37 -8.25 -4.82
N GLY A 78 3.34 -7.19 -5.62
CA GLY A 78 2.47 -6.03 -5.34
C GLY A 78 0.98 -6.36 -5.47
N GLU A 79 0.67 -7.45 -6.19
CA GLU A 79 -0.70 -7.90 -6.44
C GLU A 79 -1.40 -8.38 -5.16
N ALA A 80 -0.73 -9.18 -4.33
CA ALA A 80 -1.31 -9.64 -3.07
C ALA A 80 -1.73 -8.48 -2.15
N PHE A 81 -0.95 -7.39 -2.16
CA PHE A 81 -1.27 -6.20 -1.37
C PHE A 81 -2.57 -5.55 -1.81
N VAL A 82 -2.74 -5.33 -3.12
CA VAL A 82 -3.98 -4.74 -3.68
C VAL A 82 -5.18 -5.66 -3.50
N VAL A 83 -4.96 -6.98 -3.62
CA VAL A 83 -6.02 -7.99 -3.40
C VAL A 83 -6.56 -7.90 -1.97
N ILE A 84 -5.70 -7.81 -0.96
CA ILE A 84 -6.13 -7.67 0.45
C ILE A 84 -7.00 -6.42 0.64
N TRP A 85 -6.54 -5.26 0.16
CA TRP A 85 -7.30 -4.01 0.26
C TRP A 85 -8.63 -4.07 -0.49
N THR A 86 -8.65 -4.72 -1.65
CA THR A 86 -9.88 -4.92 -2.45
C THR A 86 -10.88 -5.83 -1.74
N ILE A 87 -10.42 -6.92 -1.13
CA ILE A 87 -11.28 -7.82 -0.36
C ILE A 87 -11.92 -7.06 0.82
N ILE A 88 -11.15 -6.27 1.56
CA ILE A 88 -11.69 -5.49 2.69
C ILE A 88 -12.71 -4.46 2.20
N MET A 89 -12.42 -3.73 1.13
CA MET A 89 -13.37 -2.79 0.52
C MET A 89 -14.66 -3.49 0.09
N ALA A 90 -14.56 -4.66 -0.54
CA ALA A 90 -15.73 -5.44 -0.94
C ALA A 90 -16.57 -5.86 0.27
N ILE A 91 -15.93 -6.31 1.36
CA ILE A 91 -16.62 -6.64 2.62
C ILE A 91 -17.36 -5.41 3.15
N PHE A 92 -16.72 -4.25 3.20
CA PHE A 92 -17.34 -3.01 3.70
C PHE A 92 -18.55 -2.60 2.87
N VAL A 93 -18.44 -2.63 1.53
CA VAL A 93 -19.52 -2.26 0.61
C VAL A 93 -20.71 -3.21 0.71
N ILE A 94 -20.47 -4.51 0.93
CA ILE A 94 -21.56 -5.51 1.08
C ILE A 94 -22.17 -5.44 2.48
N ALA A 95 -21.36 -5.34 3.54
CA ALA A 95 -21.83 -5.39 4.92
C ALA A 95 -22.53 -4.10 5.38
N ALA A 96 -22.11 -2.92 4.88
CA ALA A 96 -22.71 -1.64 5.26
C ALA A 96 -24.23 -1.58 5.04
N PRO A 97 -24.78 -1.85 3.83
CA PRO A 97 -26.23 -1.80 3.60
C PRO A 97 -26.99 -2.89 4.35
N LEU A 98 -26.38 -4.06 4.59
CA LEU A 98 -26.99 -5.16 5.35
C LEU A 98 -27.14 -4.85 6.85
N SER A 99 -26.33 -3.93 7.37
CA SER A 99 -26.28 -3.56 8.79
C SER A 99 -27.37 -2.60 9.25
N GLN A 100 -28.32 -2.22 8.37
CA GLN A 100 -29.37 -1.23 8.66
C GLN A 100 -28.83 0.11 9.21
N GLY A 101 -27.61 0.49 8.79
CA GLY A 101 -26.97 1.76 9.18
C GLY A 101 -26.10 1.70 10.45
N ILE A 102 -25.91 0.51 11.04
CA ILE A 102 -25.01 0.31 12.20
C ILE A 102 -23.55 0.42 11.74
N TYR A 103 -23.19 -0.22 10.62
CA TYR A 103 -21.85 -0.15 10.07
C TYR A 103 -21.74 1.01 9.09
N LYS A 104 -20.64 1.76 9.22
CA LYS A 104 -20.35 2.90 8.37
C LYS A 104 -18.97 2.74 7.79
N ILE A 105 -18.84 3.01 6.49
CA ILE A 105 -17.54 3.00 5.83
C ILE A 105 -16.82 4.28 6.26
N PRO A 106 -15.62 4.18 6.87
CA PRO A 106 -14.83 5.37 7.20
C PRO A 106 -14.48 6.12 5.92
N ALA A 107 -14.67 7.44 5.89
CA ALA A 107 -14.39 8.23 4.68
C ALA A 107 -12.90 8.11 4.28
N GLU A 108 -12.02 8.10 5.27
CA GLU A 108 -10.58 7.91 5.08
C GLU A 108 -10.25 6.56 4.43
N PHE A 109 -11.02 5.50 4.70
CA PHE A 109 -10.78 4.19 4.09
C PHE A 109 -10.85 4.25 2.57
N ALA A 110 -11.81 5.00 2.02
CA ALA A 110 -11.94 5.17 0.57
C ALA A 110 -10.73 5.91 -0.03
N ILE A 111 -10.23 6.93 0.67
CA ILE A 111 -9.02 7.68 0.27
C ILE A 111 -7.80 6.75 0.28
N VAL A 112 -7.66 5.95 1.33
CA VAL A 112 -6.56 5.00 1.46
C VAL A 112 -6.63 3.93 0.38
N TYR A 113 -7.80 3.34 0.13
CA TYR A 113 -8.01 2.32 -0.88
C TYR A 113 -7.67 2.82 -2.30
N THR A 114 -8.20 3.98 -2.67
CA THR A 114 -7.93 4.59 -3.98
C THR A 114 -6.45 4.91 -4.16
N SER A 115 -5.78 5.38 -3.11
CA SER A 115 -4.32 5.62 -3.11
C SER A 115 -3.52 4.33 -3.30
N VAL A 116 -3.90 3.23 -2.64
CA VAL A 116 -3.26 1.91 -2.82
C VAL A 116 -3.36 1.44 -4.27
N ILE A 117 -4.54 1.56 -4.88
CA ILE A 117 -4.73 1.23 -6.30
C ILE A 117 -3.88 2.16 -7.17
N GLY A 118 -3.87 3.46 -6.89
CA GLY A 118 -3.09 4.46 -7.63
C GLY A 118 -1.59 4.13 -7.62
N VAL A 119 -1.02 3.87 -6.44
CA VAL A 119 0.39 3.46 -6.28
C VAL A 119 0.68 2.19 -7.06
N PHE A 120 -0.24 1.21 -7.03
CA PHE A 120 -0.09 -0.02 -7.81
C PHE A 120 -0.12 0.22 -9.32
N ALA A 121 -1.04 1.04 -9.81
CA ALA A 121 -1.17 1.40 -11.22
C ALA A 121 0.09 2.11 -11.71
N ILE A 122 0.59 3.10 -10.97
CA ILE A 122 1.85 3.81 -11.25
C ILE A 122 3.01 2.82 -11.29
N THR A 123 3.11 1.95 -10.27
CA THR A 123 4.18 0.93 -10.21
C THR A 123 4.14 -0.04 -11.40
N ARG A 124 2.95 -0.45 -11.86
CA ARG A 124 2.79 -1.30 -13.05
C ARG A 124 3.18 -0.56 -14.32
N HIS A 125 2.74 0.68 -14.48
CA HIS A 125 3.06 1.47 -15.67
C HIS A 125 4.56 1.73 -15.79
N SER A 126 5.22 2.07 -14.67
CA SER A 126 6.67 2.24 -14.55
C SER A 126 7.45 0.99 -14.99
N LYS A 127 6.96 -0.22 -14.67
CA LYS A 127 7.56 -1.47 -15.16
C LYS A 127 7.40 -1.64 -16.67
N ALA A 128 6.21 -1.37 -17.21
CA ALA A 128 5.93 -1.52 -18.64
C ALA A 128 6.82 -0.61 -19.49
N MET A 129 7.00 0.65 -19.09
CA MET A 129 7.88 1.60 -19.79
C MET A 129 9.34 1.13 -19.81
N ARG A 130 9.87 0.64 -18.68
CA ARG A 130 11.24 0.13 -18.61
C ARG A 130 11.45 -1.09 -19.51
N GLN A 131 10.43 -1.92 -19.68
CA GLN A 131 10.50 -3.07 -20.57
C GLN A 131 10.53 -2.65 -22.05
N GLN A 132 9.70 -1.68 -22.45
CA GLN A 132 9.71 -1.12 -23.80
C GLN A 132 11.07 -0.49 -24.17
N GLN A 133 11.68 0.28 -23.25
CA GLN A 133 13.01 0.87 -23.47
C GLN A 133 14.13 -0.16 -23.69
N LYS A 134 13.99 -1.38 -23.14
CA LYS A 134 14.95 -2.47 -23.34
C LYS A 134 14.76 -3.20 -24.67
N THR A 135 13.59 -3.14 -25.28
CA THR A 135 13.27 -3.80 -26.55
C THR A 135 13.60 -2.90 -27.76
N SER A 136 13.67 -1.58 -27.56
CA SER A 136 14.01 -0.60 -28.62
C SER A 136 15.51 -0.25 -28.71
N ARG A 137 16.38 -0.95 -27.97
CA ARG A 137 17.84 -0.83 -28.00
C ARG A 137 18.46 -2.17 -28.32
#